data_AF-A0A9D4TAF0-F1
#
_entry.id   AF-A0A9D4TAF0-F1
#
_cell.length_a   1.000
_cell.length_b   1.000
_cell.length_c   1.000
_cell.angle_alpha   90.00
_cell.angle_beta   90.00
_cell.angle_gamma   90.00
#
_symmetry.space_group_name_H-M   'P 1'
#
loop_
_entity.id
_entity.type
_entity.pdbx_description
1 polymer ?
#
loop_
_entity_poly.entity_id
_entity_poly.type
_entity_poly.pdbx_seq_one_letter_code
_entity_poly.pdbx_strand_id
1 'polypeptide(L)'
;MLIYSRRKYQLNKCEVRSGPEFILRKYHFFDDSKFHMVQFFYLDSSCTVPAYALDGWGRLDLSSLSWVVPGATEAEASLSHLNVIAYTADVAERLSRAVNRSCPGEIKRPWETYLKYRLVSFVEGRIADKPLVEDFVCTGGLQFTLNELQLDRFWQVEPLGLAIDGRPT
;
A
#
# COMPACT_ATOMS: atom_id res chain seq x y z
N MET A 1 -25.61 4.29 4.50
CA MET A 1 -24.73 4.66 5.62
C MET A 1 -23.69 3.56 5.82
N LEU A 2 -22.56 3.56 5.08
CA LEU A 2 -21.33 3.15 5.77
C LEU A 2 -20.62 4.41 6.22
N ILE A 3 -20.52 4.47 7.52
CA ILE A 3 -19.67 5.38 8.26
C ILE A 3 -18.24 4.93 7.95
N TYR A 4 -17.36 5.87 7.63
CA TYR A 4 -15.92 5.74 7.86
C TYR A 4 -15.72 5.23 9.28
N SER A 5 -15.56 3.92 9.42
CA SER A 5 -15.44 3.24 10.69
C SER A 5 -14.14 2.48 10.61
N ARG A 6 -13.15 2.87 11.41
CA ARG A 6 -11.87 2.19 11.65
C ARG A 6 -11.97 0.68 11.44
N ARG A 7 -11.66 0.20 10.23
CA ARG A 7 -11.63 -1.23 9.91
C ARG A 7 -10.18 -1.65 9.75
N LYS A 8 -9.81 -2.70 10.50
CA LYS A 8 -8.56 -3.42 10.33
C LYS A 8 -8.87 -4.60 9.41
N TYR A 9 -8.22 -4.65 8.27
CA TYR A 9 -8.21 -5.84 7.42
C TYR A 9 -6.92 -6.61 7.68
N GLN A 10 -7.03 -7.88 7.98
CA GLN A 10 -5.89 -8.75 8.20
C GLN A 10 -6.14 -10.07 7.48
N LEU A 11 -5.23 -10.43 6.58
CA LEU A 11 -5.24 -11.75 5.97
C LEU A 11 -4.58 -12.73 6.93
N ASN A 12 -5.34 -13.74 7.38
CA ASN A 12 -4.86 -14.78 8.31
C ASN A 12 -4.43 -16.07 7.59
N LYS A 13 -4.49 -16.11 6.25
CA LYS A 13 -4.08 -17.25 5.43
C LYS A 13 -2.95 -16.83 4.50
N CYS A 14 -1.94 -17.67 4.39
CA CYS A 14 -0.77 -17.44 3.56
C CYS A 14 -1.20 -17.38 2.08
N GLU A 15 -1.07 -16.22 1.43
CA GLU A 15 -1.39 -16.04 0.01
C GLU A 15 -0.25 -16.61 -0.83
N VAL A 16 -0.58 -17.46 -1.82
CA VAL A 16 0.37 -18.00 -2.79
C VAL A 16 0.26 -17.19 -4.07
N ARG A 17 1.33 -16.48 -4.46
CA ARG A 17 1.44 -15.83 -5.76
C ARG A 17 2.34 -16.65 -6.68
N SER A 18 2.22 -16.47 -7.99
CA SER A 18 3.14 -17.06 -8.97
C SER A 18 4.55 -16.48 -8.79
N GLY A 19 5.39 -17.15 -7.98
CA GLY A 19 6.73 -16.74 -7.58
C GLY A 19 7.14 -17.41 -6.26
N PRO A 20 8.39 -17.29 -5.78
CA PRO A 20 8.83 -17.85 -4.50
C PRO A 20 8.32 -17.07 -3.27
N GLU A 21 7.19 -16.38 -3.39
CA GLU A 21 6.74 -15.37 -2.43
C GLU A 21 5.40 -15.74 -1.81
N PHE A 22 5.44 -15.97 -0.51
CA PHE A 22 4.28 -16.21 0.33
C PHE A 22 4.03 -14.96 1.17
N ILE A 23 2.80 -14.46 1.19
CA ILE A 23 2.52 -13.11 1.70
C ILE A 23 1.40 -13.11 2.74
N LEU A 24 1.58 -12.30 3.80
CA LEU A 24 0.52 -11.85 4.68
C LEU A 24 0.40 -10.33 4.62
N ARG A 25 -0.83 -9.82 4.48
CA ARG A 25 -1.09 -8.38 4.36
C ARG A 25 -2.00 -7.90 5.48
N LYS A 26 -1.74 -6.69 5.96
CA LYS A 26 -2.55 -6.00 6.96
C LYS A 26 -2.75 -4.55 6.54
N TYR A 27 -4.00 -4.12 6.52
CA TYR A 27 -4.40 -2.76 6.22
C TYR A 27 -5.19 -2.15 7.39
N HIS A 28 -4.95 -0.88 7.65
CA HIS A 28 -5.71 -0.06 8.57
C HIS A 28 -6.18 1.18 7.83
N PHE A 29 -7.49 1.34 7.67
CA PHE A 29 -8.08 2.52 7.03
C PHE A 29 -8.55 3.52 8.09
N PHE A 30 -8.25 4.79 7.84
CA PHE A 30 -8.58 5.93 8.69
C PHE A 30 -9.67 6.78 8.04
N ASP A 31 -10.30 7.64 8.85
CA ASP A 31 -11.47 8.42 8.44
C ASP A 31 -11.13 9.54 7.43
N ASP A 32 -9.84 9.87 7.27
CA ASP A 32 -9.31 10.90 6.37
C ASP A 32 -8.76 10.32 5.05
N SER A 33 -9.31 9.16 4.65
CA SER A 33 -8.88 8.34 3.51
C SER A 33 -7.44 7.86 3.57
N LYS A 34 -6.72 8.08 4.67
CA LYS A 34 -5.39 7.51 4.85
C LYS A 34 -5.51 6.03 5.14
N PHE A 35 -4.46 5.31 4.76
CA PHE A 35 -4.27 3.94 5.20
C PHE A 35 -2.85 3.71 5.66
N HIS A 36 -2.70 2.79 6.61
CA HIS A 36 -1.43 2.16 6.96
C HIS A 36 -1.45 0.73 6.43
N MET A 37 -0.35 0.31 5.83
CA MET A 37 -0.16 -1.02 5.31
C MET A 37 1.09 -1.68 5.88
N VAL A 38 0.97 -2.97 6.17
CA VAL A 38 2.11 -3.84 6.40
C VAL A 38 1.94 -5.10 5.56
N GLN A 39 2.93 -5.42 4.74
CA GLN A 39 3.00 -6.66 3.98
C GLN A 39 4.22 -7.45 4.45
N PHE A 40 4.02 -8.69 4.89
CA PHE A 40 5.08 -9.61 5.30
C PHE A 40 5.30 -10.65 4.20
N PHE A 41 6.55 -10.85 3.82
CA PHE A 41 6.97 -11.81 2.81
C PHE A 41 7.72 -12.96 3.47
N TYR A 42 7.43 -14.18 3.04
CA TYR A 42 7.93 -15.43 3.62
C TYR A 42 8.57 -16.31 2.55
N LEU A 43 9.51 -17.14 2.97
CA LEU A 43 10.23 -18.10 2.11
C LEU A 43 9.49 -19.45 1.98
N ASP A 44 8.46 -19.69 2.80
CA ASP A 44 7.72 -20.94 2.88
C ASP A 44 6.20 -20.73 2.79
N SER A 45 5.49 -21.75 2.28
CA SER A 45 4.03 -21.73 2.07
C SER A 45 3.19 -21.71 3.34
N SER A 46 3.82 -21.96 4.49
CA SER A 46 3.15 -21.90 5.79
C SER A 46 3.32 -20.54 6.46
N CYS A 47 4.01 -19.58 5.82
CA CYS A 47 4.29 -18.27 6.38
C CYS A 47 4.99 -18.35 7.75
N THR A 48 6.02 -19.20 7.87
CA THR A 48 6.76 -19.44 9.13
C THR A 48 8.21 -18.94 9.11
N VAL A 49 8.79 -18.76 7.93
CA VAL A 49 10.16 -18.30 7.69
C VAL A 49 10.11 -16.90 7.07
N PRO A 50 10.18 -15.83 7.88
CA PRO A 50 10.02 -14.47 7.40
C PRO A 50 11.25 -14.03 6.60
N ALA A 51 11.02 -13.44 5.42
CA ALA A 51 12.06 -12.90 4.57
C ALA A 51 12.26 -11.39 4.82
N TYR A 52 11.21 -10.61 4.57
CA TYR A 52 11.20 -9.16 4.73
C TYR A 52 9.77 -8.64 4.94
N ALA A 53 9.65 -7.38 5.32
CA ALA A 53 8.37 -6.69 5.39
C ALA A 53 8.43 -5.33 4.70
N LEU A 54 7.28 -4.90 4.20
CA LEU A 54 7.01 -3.55 3.74
C LEU A 54 6.08 -2.87 4.73
N ASP A 55 6.41 -1.65 5.14
CA ASP A 55 5.66 -0.83 6.10
C ASP A 55 5.48 0.57 5.50
N GLY A 56 4.23 0.95 5.25
CA GLY A 56 3.97 2.17 4.48
C GLY A 56 2.63 2.80 4.81
N TRP A 57 2.51 4.07 4.43
CA TRP A 57 1.26 4.83 4.52
C TRP A 57 0.90 5.43 3.19
N GLY A 58 -0.40 5.52 2.94
CA GLY A 58 -0.94 6.08 1.72
C GLY A 58 -2.30 6.71 1.90
N ARG A 59 -2.92 7.06 0.78
CA ARG A 59 -4.30 7.52 0.68
C ARG A 59 -5.06 6.74 -0.38
N LEU A 60 -6.36 6.61 -0.16
CA LEU A 60 -7.29 6.08 -1.13
C LEU A 60 -8.10 7.23 -1.73
N ASP A 61 -7.97 7.40 -3.03
CA ASP A 61 -8.78 8.30 -3.82
C ASP A 61 -9.94 7.48 -4.43
N LEU A 62 -11.12 7.61 -3.82
CA LEU A 62 -12.33 6.91 -4.26
C LEU A 62 -12.90 7.64 -5.49
N SER A 63 -13.10 6.92 -6.60
CA SER A 63 -13.58 7.51 -7.84
C SER A 63 -15.08 7.31 -8.02
N SER A 64 -15.50 6.14 -8.51
CA SER A 64 -16.88 5.86 -8.92
C SER A 64 -17.30 4.44 -8.54
N LEU A 65 -18.60 4.15 -8.66
CA LEU A 65 -19.08 2.77 -8.51
C LEU A 65 -18.50 1.91 -9.64
N SER A 66 -18.02 0.72 -9.29
CA SER A 66 -17.47 -0.21 -10.27
C SER A 66 -18.56 -0.68 -11.24
N TRP A 67 -18.31 -0.49 -12.53
CA TRP A 67 -19.17 -1.01 -13.60
C TRP A 67 -18.96 -2.52 -13.83
N VAL A 68 -17.82 -3.05 -13.40
CA VAL A 68 -17.43 -4.47 -13.54
C VAL A 68 -17.93 -5.30 -12.35
N VAL A 69 -17.84 -4.76 -11.13
CA VAL A 69 -18.19 -5.47 -9.89
C VAL A 69 -19.36 -4.77 -9.19
N PRO A 70 -20.60 -5.28 -9.30
CA PRO A 70 -21.75 -4.67 -8.67
C PRO A 70 -21.57 -4.44 -7.16
N GLY A 71 -21.72 -3.19 -6.74
CA GLY A 71 -21.59 -2.76 -5.34
C GLY A 71 -20.15 -2.61 -4.83
N ALA A 72 -19.14 -2.66 -5.70
CA ALA A 72 -17.80 -2.18 -5.39
C ALA A 72 -17.66 -0.71 -5.80
N THR A 73 -16.69 -0.02 -5.20
CA THR A 73 -16.24 1.32 -5.59
C THR A 73 -14.82 1.19 -6.11
N GLU A 74 -14.55 1.83 -7.23
CA GLU A 74 -13.21 1.96 -7.78
C GLU A 74 -12.42 2.95 -6.92
N ALA A 75 -11.19 2.56 -6.58
CA ALA A 75 -10.29 3.36 -5.77
C ALA A 75 -8.89 3.36 -6.37
N GLU A 76 -8.19 4.47 -6.23
CA GLU A 76 -6.76 4.56 -6.55
C GLU A 76 -5.97 4.73 -5.26
N ALA A 77 -4.97 3.87 -5.04
CA ALA A 77 -4.12 3.91 -3.87
C ALA A 77 -2.81 4.63 -4.17
N SER A 78 -2.55 5.75 -3.48
CA SER A 78 -1.30 6.50 -3.56
C SER A 78 -0.49 6.32 -2.27
N LEU A 79 0.83 6.12 -2.38
CA LEU A 79 1.71 6.01 -1.21
C LEU A 79 2.37 7.34 -0.87
N SER A 80 2.33 7.70 0.41
CA SER A 80 3.11 8.83 0.95
C SER A 80 4.52 8.41 1.36
N HIS A 81 4.66 7.20 1.92
CA HIS A 81 5.95 6.61 2.23
C HIS A 81 5.87 5.10 2.31
N LEU A 82 6.99 4.45 2.00
CA LEU A 82 7.14 3.01 2.09
C LEU A 82 8.55 2.69 2.57
N ASN A 83 8.65 1.82 3.56
CA ASN A 83 9.91 1.29 4.07
C ASN A 83 9.98 -0.21 3.85
N VAL A 84 11.19 -0.73 3.69
CA VAL A 84 11.49 -2.16 3.72
C VAL A 84 12.33 -2.52 4.93
N ILE A 85 12.04 -3.68 5.50
CA ILE A 85 12.77 -4.28 6.63
C ILE A 85 13.14 -5.71 6.25
N ALA A 86 14.43 -6.01 6.18
CA ALA A 86 14.92 -7.38 5.92
C ALA A 86 15.17 -8.11 7.25
N TYR A 87 14.85 -9.42 7.31
CA TYR A 87 15.01 -10.21 8.54
C TYR A 87 16.28 -11.08 8.57
N THR A 88 16.94 -11.28 7.42
CA THR A 88 18.22 -11.99 7.31
C THR A 88 19.22 -11.21 6.46
N ALA A 89 20.51 -11.44 6.67
CA ALA A 89 21.57 -10.74 5.95
C ALA A 89 21.54 -11.01 4.44
N ASP A 90 21.27 -12.27 4.04
CA ASP A 90 21.11 -12.67 2.64
C ASP A 90 19.95 -11.92 1.97
N VAL A 91 18.80 -11.80 2.67
CA VAL A 91 17.65 -11.06 2.15
C VAL A 91 17.95 -9.56 2.08
N ALA A 92 18.66 -8.99 3.07
CA ALA A 92 19.06 -7.58 3.05
C ALA A 92 19.96 -7.27 1.84
N GLU A 93 20.96 -8.11 1.57
CA GLU A 93 21.84 -7.97 0.41
C GLU A 93 21.07 -8.11 -0.91
N ARG A 94 20.21 -9.12 -1.03
CA ARG A 94 19.40 -9.37 -2.23
C ARG A 94 18.48 -8.20 -2.54
N LEU A 95 17.76 -7.68 -1.54
CA LEU A 95 16.85 -6.54 -1.69
C LEU A 95 17.62 -5.26 -2.03
N SER A 96 18.71 -4.98 -1.32
CA SER A 96 19.60 -3.85 -1.58
C SER A 96 20.07 -3.85 -3.04
N ARG A 97 20.54 -5.00 -3.53
CA ARG A 97 20.99 -5.17 -4.91
C ARG A 97 19.86 -5.00 -5.92
N ALA A 98 18.68 -5.53 -5.64
CA ALA A 98 17.51 -5.40 -6.51
C ALA A 98 17.07 -3.93 -6.62
N VAL A 99 17.00 -3.22 -5.49
CA VAL A 99 16.64 -1.80 -5.46
C VAL A 99 17.71 -0.97 -6.17
N ASN A 100 19.00 -1.18 -5.89
CA ASN A 100 20.09 -0.45 -6.54
C ASN A 100 20.11 -0.61 -8.08
N ARG A 101 19.66 -1.77 -8.59
CA ARG A 101 19.53 -2.00 -10.03
C ARG A 101 18.38 -1.20 -10.63
N SER A 102 17.23 -1.17 -9.96
CA SER A 102 16.07 -0.40 -10.41
C SER A 102 16.20 1.10 -10.17
N CYS A 103 17.10 1.50 -9.27
CA CYS A 103 17.21 2.84 -8.72
C CYS A 103 18.65 3.13 -8.27
N PRO A 104 19.55 3.46 -9.21
CA PRO A 104 20.96 3.65 -8.92
C PRO A 104 21.21 4.90 -8.06
N GLY A 105 22.15 4.80 -7.12
CA GLY A 105 22.66 5.95 -6.33
C GLY A 105 21.94 6.18 -4.99
N GLU A 106 20.85 5.47 -4.73
CA GLU A 106 20.06 5.64 -3.51
C GLU A 106 20.54 4.78 -2.36
N ILE A 107 21.17 3.66 -2.68
CA ILE A 107 21.78 2.77 -1.72
C ILE A 107 23.18 3.32 -1.36
N LYS A 108 23.22 4.21 -0.35
CA LYS A 108 24.46 4.85 0.11
C LYS A 108 25.31 3.96 1.02
N ARG A 109 24.70 2.95 1.63
CA ARG A 109 25.34 2.03 2.57
C ARG A 109 24.74 0.62 2.45
N PRO A 110 25.51 -0.42 2.80
CA PRO A 110 24.98 -1.78 2.92
C PRO A 110 23.74 -1.81 3.83
N TRP A 111 22.78 -2.64 3.48
CA TRP A 111 21.59 -2.83 4.30
C TRP A 111 21.84 -3.86 5.39
N GLU A 112 21.34 -3.57 6.57
CA GLU A 112 21.42 -4.40 7.77
C GLU A 112 20.05 -4.97 8.11
N THR A 113 20.05 -6.08 8.83
CA THR A 113 18.82 -6.73 9.28
C THR A 113 18.07 -5.88 10.29
N TYR A 114 16.74 -5.97 10.27
CA TYR A 114 15.81 -5.31 11.20
C TYR A 114 15.81 -3.77 11.17
N LEU A 115 16.57 -3.13 10.27
CA LEU A 115 16.50 -1.70 10.03
C LEU A 115 15.49 -1.35 8.94
N LYS A 116 14.89 -0.15 9.06
CA LYS A 116 13.98 0.42 8.06
C LYS A 116 14.76 1.20 7.01
N TYR A 117 14.61 0.82 5.75
CA TYR A 117 15.14 1.56 4.60
C TYR A 117 13.99 2.13 3.78
N ARG A 118 14.03 3.43 3.49
CA ARG A 118 12.98 4.11 2.74
C ARG A 118 13.08 3.78 1.25
N LEU A 119 11.94 3.44 0.66
CA LEU A 119 11.77 3.13 -0.76
C LEU A 119 10.90 4.15 -1.48
N VAL A 120 9.94 4.73 -0.77
CA VAL A 120 9.06 5.78 -1.29
C VAL A 120 9.03 6.92 -0.29
N SER A 121 9.12 8.15 -0.79
CA SER A 121 8.95 9.39 -0.03
C SER A 121 8.24 10.39 -0.91
N PHE A 122 7.06 10.84 -0.49
CA PHE A 122 6.39 12.00 -1.06
C PHE A 122 6.17 13.02 0.06
N VAL A 123 7.00 14.06 0.09
CA VAL A 123 6.91 15.14 1.07
C VAL A 123 6.73 16.44 0.31
N GLU A 124 5.54 17.03 0.43
CA GLU A 124 5.29 18.43 0.10
C GLU A 124 5.35 19.25 1.38
N GLY A 125 6.30 20.18 1.44
CA GLY A 125 6.49 21.04 2.61
C GLY A 125 7.15 22.36 2.27
N ARG A 126 7.50 23.12 3.30
CA ARG A 126 8.36 24.30 3.15
C ARG A 126 9.52 24.21 4.14
N ILE A 127 10.74 24.45 3.65
CA ILE A 127 11.90 24.70 4.49
C ILE A 127 12.39 26.11 4.17
N ALA A 128 12.40 26.99 5.18
CA ALA A 128 12.87 28.37 5.04
C ALA A 128 12.28 29.09 3.81
N ASP A 129 10.93 29.09 3.71
CA ASP A 129 10.15 29.65 2.60
C ASP A 129 10.39 29.06 1.21
N LYS A 130 11.19 27.99 1.08
CA LYS A 130 11.33 27.23 -0.16
C LYS A 130 10.40 26.03 -0.15
N PRO A 131 9.62 25.77 -1.21
CA PRO A 131 8.89 24.52 -1.35
C PRO A 131 9.88 23.36 -1.37
N LEU A 132 9.75 22.46 -0.40
CA LEU A 132 10.41 21.16 -0.42
C LEU A 132 9.44 20.19 -1.07
N VAL A 133 9.79 19.71 -2.25
CA VAL A 133 9.13 18.57 -2.88
C VAL A 133 10.19 17.48 -2.96
N GLU A 134 10.16 16.57 -2.00
CA GLU A 134 10.95 15.34 -2.05
C GLU A 134 10.03 14.25 -2.60
N ASP A 135 10.24 13.89 -3.86
CA ASP A 135 9.53 12.79 -4.52
C ASP A 135 10.56 11.74 -4.96
N PHE A 136 10.40 10.54 -4.41
CA PHE A 136 11.29 9.42 -4.61
C PHE A 136 10.52 8.11 -4.61
N VAL A 137 10.69 7.28 -5.64
CA VAL A 137 9.97 6.00 -5.80
C VAL A 137 10.90 4.92 -6.33
N CYS A 138 11.35 4.01 -5.46
CA CYS A 138 12.29 2.93 -5.81
C CYS A 138 11.81 1.54 -5.41
N THR A 139 10.61 1.23 -5.87
CA THR A 139 9.95 -0.07 -5.72
C THR A 139 10.13 -1.00 -6.92
N GLY A 140 10.69 -0.52 -8.04
CA GLY A 140 10.77 -1.30 -9.29
C GLY A 140 11.56 -2.62 -9.20
N GLY A 141 12.50 -2.73 -8.27
CA GLY A 141 13.24 -3.95 -7.98
C GLY A 141 12.52 -4.93 -7.04
N LEU A 142 11.31 -4.58 -6.59
CA LEU A 142 10.54 -5.34 -5.61
C LEU A 142 9.23 -5.82 -6.24
N GLN A 143 8.72 -6.95 -5.76
CA GLN A 143 7.43 -7.50 -6.20
C GLN A 143 6.25 -6.83 -5.46
N PHE A 144 6.29 -5.50 -5.38
CA PHE A 144 5.31 -4.70 -4.65
C PHE A 144 4.14 -4.27 -5.55
N THR A 145 2.91 -4.42 -5.06
CA THR A 145 1.68 -3.96 -5.72
C THR A 145 0.58 -3.73 -4.67
N LEU A 146 -0.37 -2.86 -5.00
CA LEU A 146 -1.57 -2.54 -4.22
C LEU A 146 -2.86 -2.78 -5.03
N ASN A 147 -2.81 -3.61 -6.07
CA ASN A 147 -3.95 -3.82 -6.97
C ASN A 147 -5.20 -4.32 -6.25
N GLU A 148 -5.06 -5.00 -5.11
CA GLU A 148 -6.17 -5.46 -4.28
C GLU A 148 -6.99 -4.31 -3.69
N LEU A 149 -6.43 -3.10 -3.58
CA LEU A 149 -7.14 -1.92 -3.08
C LEU A 149 -7.96 -1.22 -4.16
N GLN A 150 -7.83 -1.63 -5.44
CA GLN A 150 -8.48 -0.94 -6.56
C GLN A 150 -10.00 -1.18 -6.64
N LEU A 151 -10.45 -2.32 -6.13
CA LEU A 151 -11.84 -2.73 -6.19
C LEU A 151 -12.27 -3.24 -4.82
N ASP A 152 -12.81 -2.33 -4.01
CA ASP A 152 -13.29 -2.66 -2.67
C ASP A 152 -14.73 -2.20 -2.48
N ARG A 153 -15.47 -2.92 -1.63
CA ARG A 153 -16.85 -2.55 -1.29
C ARG A 153 -16.85 -1.43 -0.24
N PHE A 154 -16.64 -0.20 -0.71
CA PHE A 154 -16.88 1.01 0.08
C PHE A 154 -18.32 1.44 -0.15
N TRP A 155 -19.17 1.47 0.88
CA TRP A 155 -20.52 1.98 0.67
C TRP A 155 -20.46 3.51 0.75
N GLN A 156 -20.61 4.18 -0.39
CA GLN A 156 -20.83 5.62 -0.44
C GLN A 156 -22.14 5.96 0.31
N VAL A 157 -22.13 7.04 1.08
CA VAL A 157 -23.37 7.69 1.50
C VAL A 157 -23.90 8.41 0.25
N GLU A 158 -25.06 8.01 -0.26
CA GLU A 158 -25.79 8.83 -1.22
C GLU A 158 -25.87 10.26 -0.67
N PRO A 159 -25.55 11.31 -1.46
CA PRO A 159 -25.86 12.66 -1.03
C PRO A 159 -27.36 12.72 -0.77
N LEU A 160 -27.72 13.12 0.46
CA LEU A 160 -29.11 13.34 0.85
C LEU A 160 -29.79 14.26 -0.18
N GLY A 161 -30.75 13.70 -0.92
CA GLY A 161 -31.84 14.45 -1.55
C GLY A 161 -31.62 14.88 -2.99
N LEU A 162 -32.06 14.04 -3.93
CA LEU A 162 -32.84 14.51 -5.07
C LEU A 162 -34.12 13.68 -5.12
N ALA A 163 -35.20 14.25 -4.59
CA ALA A 163 -36.54 13.75 -4.81
C ALA A 163 -36.89 13.94 -6.29
N ILE A 164 -36.91 12.84 -7.04
CA ILE A 164 -37.63 12.77 -8.32
C ILE A 164 -39.00 12.18 -8.01
N ASP A 165 -39.92 13.06 -7.62
CA ASP A 165 -41.35 12.78 -7.70
C ASP A 165 -41.84 13.16 -9.10
N GLY A 166 -42.74 12.36 -9.68
CA GLY A 166 -43.33 12.61 -10.99
C GLY A 166 -43.57 11.37 -11.83
N ARG A 167 -44.45 10.48 -11.36
CA ARG A 167 -45.04 9.40 -12.16
C ARG A 167 -46.19 9.98 -13.02
N PRO A 168 -46.35 9.63 -14.31
CA PRO A 168 -47.44 10.15 -15.13
C PRO A 168 -48.72 9.31 -15.00
N THR A 169 -49.86 9.98 -14.83
CA THR A 169 -51.17 9.56 -15.35
C THR A 169 -51.59 10.55 -16.41
#